data_AF-A0A945LYN5-F1
#
_entry.id   AF-A0A945LYN5-F1
#
_cell.length_a   1.000
_cell.length_b   1.000
_cell.length_c   1.000
_cell.angle_alpha   90.00
_cell.angle_beta   90.00
_cell.angle_gamma   90.00
#
_symmetry.space_group_name_H-M   'P 1'
#
loop_
_entity.id
_entity.type
_entity.pdbx_description
1 polymer ?
#
loop_
_entity_poly.entity_id
_entity_poly.type
_entity_poly.pdbx_seq_one_letter_code
_entity_poly.pdbx_strand_id
1 'polypeptide(L)'
;QIIPDGLFYYDPWYMNLFNNPLTLHFQHRTFAYAVGIIGIALWWNYRSDRDKKIVIAVNMVLVTIFLQIILGVLTIINMVPIPLAAAHQAGAVVTLSAGLYLLDRLRS
;
A
#
# COMPACT_ATOMS: atom_id res chain seq x y z
N GLN A 1 6.00 -18.88 -3.31
CA GLN A 1 6.33 -18.60 -4.72
C GLN A 1 6.35 -17.09 -4.92
N ILE A 2 7.46 -16.52 -5.39
CA ILE A 2 7.60 -15.06 -5.57
C ILE A 2 6.97 -14.63 -6.90
N ILE A 3 7.22 -15.36 -7.99
CA ILE A 3 6.62 -15.11 -9.31
C ILE A 3 5.64 -16.26 -9.61
N PRO A 4 4.33 -16.00 -9.71
CA PRO A 4 3.33 -17.01 -10.09
C PRO A 4 3.53 -17.53 -11.52
N ASP A 5 3.25 -18.80 -11.75
CA ASP A 5 3.15 -19.35 -13.10
C ASP A 5 1.86 -18.84 -13.77
N GLY A 6 1.84 -18.73 -15.11
CA GLY A 6 0.65 -18.29 -15.86
C GLY A 6 0.48 -16.78 -16.02
N LEU A 7 1.50 -15.97 -15.69
CA LEU A 7 1.50 -14.51 -15.90
C LEU A 7 1.46 -14.06 -17.37
N PHE A 8 1.74 -14.95 -18.33
CA PHE A 8 1.89 -14.65 -19.76
C PHE A 8 0.84 -15.37 -20.64
N TYR A 9 -0.36 -15.58 -20.11
CA TYR A 9 -1.41 -16.36 -20.78
C TYR A 9 -2.08 -15.63 -21.95
N TYR A 10 -2.31 -14.31 -21.83
CA TYR A 10 -3.00 -13.52 -22.86
C TYR A 10 -2.04 -12.98 -23.94
N ASP A 11 -2.53 -12.90 -25.18
CA ASP A 11 -1.92 -12.20 -26.31
C ASP A 11 -2.82 -11.02 -26.74
N PRO A 12 -2.28 -9.81 -26.95
CA PRO A 12 -0.89 -9.41 -26.77
C PRO A 12 -0.45 -9.38 -25.30
N TRP A 13 0.84 -9.62 -25.05
CA TRP A 13 1.41 -9.86 -23.72
C TRP A 13 1.05 -8.81 -22.66
N TYR A 14 0.90 -7.53 -23.05
CA TYR A 14 0.58 -6.43 -22.14
C TYR A 14 -0.84 -6.53 -21.55
N MET A 15 -1.75 -7.30 -22.17
CA MET A 15 -3.07 -7.57 -21.60
C MET A 15 -2.98 -8.35 -20.30
N ASN A 16 -1.92 -9.13 -20.09
CA ASN A 16 -1.70 -9.79 -18.81
C ASN A 16 -1.48 -8.79 -17.67
N LEU A 17 -1.01 -7.57 -17.93
CA LEU A 17 -0.82 -6.58 -16.87
C LEU A 17 -2.14 -6.11 -16.26
N PHE A 18 -3.23 -6.17 -17.03
CA PHE A 18 -4.52 -5.58 -16.65
C PHE A 18 -5.66 -6.59 -16.53
N ASN A 19 -5.61 -7.69 -17.28
CA ASN A 19 -6.72 -8.64 -17.40
C ASN A 19 -6.41 -10.00 -16.78
N ASN A 20 -5.14 -10.28 -16.42
CA ASN A 20 -4.77 -11.53 -15.76
C ASN A 20 -4.87 -11.36 -14.24
N PRO A 21 -5.83 -12.05 -13.56
CA PRO A 21 -6.02 -11.90 -12.13
C PRO A 21 -4.77 -12.26 -11.31
N LEU A 22 -3.99 -13.24 -11.75
CA LEU A 22 -2.75 -13.63 -11.08
C LEU A 22 -1.72 -12.50 -11.15
N THR A 23 -1.57 -11.88 -12.32
CA THR A 23 -0.68 -10.74 -12.52
C THR A 23 -1.11 -9.54 -11.69
N LEU A 24 -2.41 -9.21 -11.66
CA LEU A 24 -2.94 -8.12 -10.85
C LEU A 24 -2.66 -8.33 -9.36
N HIS A 25 -2.94 -9.53 -8.83
CA HIS A 25 -2.66 -9.86 -7.42
C HIS A 25 -1.16 -9.87 -7.11
N PHE A 26 -0.32 -10.27 -8.05
CA PHE A 26 1.14 -10.23 -7.88
C PHE A 26 1.67 -8.80 -7.85
N GLN A 27 1.25 -7.95 -8.80
CA GLN A 27 1.60 -6.54 -8.84
C GLN A 27 1.16 -5.81 -7.56
N HIS A 28 -0.10 -6.01 -7.14
CA HIS A 28 -0.63 -5.40 -5.93
C HIS A 28 0.18 -5.78 -4.68
N ARG A 29 0.52 -7.06 -4.52
CA ARG A 29 1.36 -7.53 -3.40
C ARG A 29 2.77 -6.93 -3.43
N THR A 30 3.38 -6.89 -4.61
CA THR A 30 4.71 -6.30 -4.79
C THR A 30 4.72 -4.82 -4.40
N PHE A 31 3.72 -4.04 -4.83
CA PHE A 31 3.56 -2.65 -4.41
C PHE A 31 3.31 -2.51 -2.91
N ALA A 32 2.45 -3.36 -2.33
CA ALA A 32 2.19 -3.35 -0.89
C ALA A 32 3.46 -3.59 -0.06
N TYR A 33 4.32 -4.51 -0.49
CA TYR A 33 5.62 -4.75 0.16
C TYR A 33 6.56 -3.54 0.03
N ALA A 34 6.67 -2.96 -1.16
CA ALA A 34 7.51 -1.78 -1.38
C ALA A 34 7.06 -0.61 -0.50
N VAL A 35 5.76 -0.30 -0.48
CA VAL A 35 5.18 0.78 0.37
C VAL A 35 5.40 0.48 1.84
N GLY A 36 5.22 -0.77 2.29
CA GLY A 36 5.46 -1.17 3.67
C GLY A 36 6.91 -0.96 4.10
N ILE A 37 7.88 -1.39 3.28
CA ILE A 37 9.32 -1.22 3.54
C ILE A 37 9.67 0.27 3.58
N ILE A 38 9.20 1.07 2.61
CA ILE A 38 9.43 2.52 2.58
C ILE A 38 8.84 3.18 3.83
N GLY A 39 7.61 2.83 4.21
CA GLY A 39 6.95 3.37 5.40
C GLY A 39 7.72 3.07 6.68
N ILE A 40 8.21 1.84 6.86
CA ILE A 40 9.04 1.45 8.00
C ILE A 40 10.37 2.20 7.98
N ALA A 41 11.02 2.33 6.83
CA ALA A 41 12.29 3.05 6.70
C ALA A 41 12.13 4.54 7.04
N LEU A 42 11.07 5.19 6.52
CA LEU A 42 10.73 6.57 6.87
C LEU A 42 10.46 6.72 8.36
N TRP A 43 9.66 5.83 8.94
CA TRP A 43 9.40 5.82 10.38
C TRP A 43 10.68 5.68 11.19
N TRP A 44 11.55 4.74 10.83
CA TRP A 44 12.82 4.55 11.56
C TRP A 44 13.69 5.81 11.54
N ASN A 45 13.75 6.50 10.41
CA ASN A 45 14.55 7.73 10.25
C ASN A 45 13.98 8.93 11.02
N TYR A 46 12.65 9.07 11.07
CA TYR A 46 11.99 10.29 11.57
C TYR A 46 11.20 10.11 12.88
N ARG A 47 11.14 8.91 13.48
CA ARG A 47 10.42 8.63 14.73
C ARG A 47 10.92 9.40 15.96
N SER A 48 12.10 10.01 15.87
CA SER A 48 12.72 10.78 16.95
C SER A 48 13.21 12.15 16.47
N ASP A 49 12.55 12.68 15.44
CA ASP A 49 12.79 14.04 14.96
C ASP A 49 12.52 15.09 16.06
N ARG A 50 13.21 16.24 15.98
CA ARG A 50 13.02 17.36 16.90
C ARG A 50 11.67 18.06 16.66
N ASP A 51 11.19 18.10 15.42
CA ASP A 51 9.84 18.60 15.14
C ASP A 51 8.81 17.49 15.41
N LYS A 52 8.01 17.69 16.47
CA LYS A 52 6.92 16.79 16.85
C LYS A 52 5.90 16.59 15.71
N LYS A 53 5.73 17.56 14.81
CA LYS A 53 4.82 17.42 13.66
C LYS A 53 5.33 16.38 12.66
N ILE A 54 6.65 16.30 12.41
CA ILE A 54 7.25 15.26 11.57
C ILE A 54 7.05 13.88 12.22
N VAL A 55 7.28 13.78 13.54
CA VAL A 55 7.06 12.54 14.31
C VAL A 55 5.59 12.09 14.21
N ILE A 56 4.63 13.01 14.33
CA ILE A 56 3.21 12.70 14.17
C ILE A 56 2.91 12.24 12.74
N ALA A 57 3.40 12.96 11.72
CA ALA A 57 3.17 12.63 10.32
C ALA A 57 3.71 11.25 9.95
N VAL A 58 4.92 10.89 10.40
CA VAL A 58 5.51 9.59 10.08
C VAL A 58 4.81 8.43 10.82
N ASN A 59 4.31 8.68 12.04
CA ASN A 59 3.46 7.72 12.73
C ASN A 59 2.12 7.53 12.01
N MET A 60 1.51 8.60 11.47
CA MET A 60 0.29 8.50 10.66
C MET A 60 0.52 7.63 9.40
N VAL A 61 1.65 7.82 8.71
CA VAL A 61 2.01 6.98 7.56
C VAL A 61 2.08 5.50 7.97
N LEU A 62 2.80 5.18 9.06
CA LEU A 62 2.94 3.79 9.50
C LEU A 62 1.59 3.16 9.91
N VAL A 63 0.78 3.88 10.69
CA VAL A 63 -0.53 3.40 11.15
C VAL A 63 -1.47 3.17 9.97
N THR A 64 -1.54 4.09 9.02
CA THR A 64 -2.42 3.95 7.85
C THR A 64 -2.00 2.82 6.92
N ILE A 65 -0.69 2.58 6.74
CA ILE A 65 -0.18 1.40 6.02
C ILE A 65 -0.61 0.11 6.74
N PHE A 66 -0.49 0.05 8.06
CA PHE A 66 -0.90 -1.13 8.82
C PHE A 66 -2.40 -1.42 8.71
N LEU A 67 -3.23 -0.38 8.81
CA LEU A 67 -4.67 -0.48 8.58
C LEU A 67 -5.00 -0.94 7.16
N GLN A 68 -4.27 -0.46 6.15
CA GLN A 68 -4.43 -0.92 4.77
C GLN A 68 -4.12 -2.41 4.61
N ILE A 69 -3.04 -2.90 5.23
CA ILE A 69 -2.71 -4.33 5.18
C ILE A 69 -3.85 -5.16 5.80
N ILE A 70 -4.39 -4.74 6.94
CA ILE A 70 -5.53 -5.42 7.58
C ILE A 70 -6.75 -5.41 6.65
N LEU A 71 -7.13 -4.26 6.10
CA LEU A 71 -8.27 -4.15 5.19
C LEU A 71 -8.09 -4.98 3.91
N GLY A 72 -6.87 -5.04 3.36
CA GLY A 72 -6.55 -5.86 2.20
C GLY A 72 -6.68 -7.36 2.48
N VAL A 73 -6.16 -7.81 3.63
CA VAL A 73 -6.32 -9.22 4.08
C VAL A 73 -7.79 -9.53 4.31
N LEU A 74 -8.53 -8.67 5.03
CA LEU A 74 -9.97 -8.85 5.27
C LEU A 74 -10.76 -8.92 3.96
N THR A 75 -10.41 -8.10 2.96
CA THR A 75 -11.03 -8.12 1.64
C THR A 75 -10.87 -9.49 0.98
N ILE A 76 -9.67 -10.07 1.03
CA ILE A 76 -9.39 -11.37 0.39
C ILE A 76 -10.10 -12.52 1.12
N ILE A 77 -9.97 -12.62 2.45
CA ILE A 77 -10.53 -13.76 3.20
C ILE A 77 -12.07 -13.78 3.17
N ASN A 78 -12.71 -12.63 2.96
CA ASN A 78 -14.17 -12.51 2.83
C ASN A 78 -14.66 -12.54 1.38
N MET A 79 -13.83 -12.96 0.41
CA MET A 79 -14.18 -13.06 -1.01
C MET A 79 -14.58 -11.73 -1.67
N VAL A 80 -13.84 -10.66 -1.37
CA VAL A 80 -13.97 -9.32 -1.98
C VAL A 80 -15.37 -8.70 -1.81
N PRO A 81 -15.91 -8.59 -0.59
CA PRO A 81 -17.19 -7.95 -0.39
C PRO A 81 -17.04 -6.44 -0.67
N ILE A 82 -18.00 -5.88 -1.42
CA ILE A 82 -17.95 -4.48 -1.91
C ILE A 82 -17.62 -3.47 -0.80
N PRO A 83 -18.21 -3.55 0.42
CA PRO A 83 -17.89 -2.60 1.48
C PRO A 83 -16.41 -2.66 1.94
N LEU A 84 -15.82 -3.85 2.08
CA LEU A 84 -14.41 -3.97 2.48
C LEU A 84 -13.48 -3.51 1.36
N ALA A 85 -13.79 -3.87 0.11
CA ALA A 85 -13.03 -3.42 -1.04
C ALA A 85 -13.06 -1.89 -1.16
N ALA A 86 -14.23 -1.26 -1.02
CA ALA A 86 -14.37 0.18 -1.01
C ALA A 86 -13.65 0.84 0.16
N ALA A 87 -13.73 0.27 1.37
CA ALA A 87 -13.01 0.74 2.54
C ALA A 87 -11.48 0.68 2.33
N HIS A 88 -10.97 -0.38 1.72
CA HIS A 88 -9.55 -0.49 1.36
C HIS A 88 -9.12 0.54 0.30
N GLN A 89 -9.97 0.83 -0.70
CA GLN A 89 -9.68 1.89 -1.67
C GLN A 89 -9.67 3.28 -1.03
N ALA A 90 -10.64 3.57 -0.16
CA ALA A 90 -10.67 4.83 0.59
C ALA A 90 -9.47 4.94 1.56
N GLY A 91 -9.10 3.84 2.21
CA GLY A 91 -7.91 3.76 3.06
C GLY A 91 -6.62 4.07 2.29
N ALA A 92 -6.50 3.68 1.02
CA ALA A 92 -5.36 4.03 0.19
C ALA A 92 -5.21 5.55 0.00
N VAL A 93 -6.32 6.27 -0.18
CA VAL A 93 -6.33 7.74 -0.27
C VAL A 93 -5.86 8.37 1.04
N VAL A 94 -6.27 7.81 2.18
CA VAL A 94 -5.81 8.26 3.51
C VAL A 94 -4.31 8.02 3.68
N THR A 95 -3.80 6.84 3.32
CA THR A 95 -2.36 6.54 3.35
C THR A 95 -1.56 7.49 2.46
N LEU A 96 -2.04 7.77 1.24
CA LEU A 96 -1.40 8.73 0.33
C LEU A 96 -1.38 10.13 0.94
N SER A 97 -2.50 10.56 1.53
CA SER A 97 -2.63 11.87 2.16
C SER A 97 -1.69 12.03 3.37
N ALA A 98 -1.52 10.98 4.18
CA ALA A 98 -0.54 10.96 5.26
C ALA A 98 0.90 11.09 4.74
N GLY A 99 1.22 10.44 3.61
CA GLY A 99 2.51 10.58 2.94
C GLY A 99 2.77 11.98 2.40
N LEU A 100 1.76 12.60 1.77
CA LEU A 100 1.83 13.99 1.31
C LEU A 100 2.00 14.98 2.47
N TYR A 101 1.29 14.74 3.58
CA TYR A 101 1.44 15.53 4.79
C TYR A 101 2.86 15.42 5.38
N LEU A 102 3.42 14.22 5.45
CA LEU A 102 4.82 14.04 5.87
C LEU A 102 5.78 14.79 4.93
N LEU A 103 5.58 14.71 3.62
CA LEU A 103 6.42 15.41 2.64
C LEU A 103 6.37 16.93 2.81
N ASP A 104 5.18 17.50 3.06
CA ASP A 104 5.01 18.92 3.36
C ASP A 104 5.77 19.32 4.64
N ARG A 105 5.66 18.51 5.70
CA ARG A 105 6.38 18.74 6.96
C ARG A 105 7.90 18.65 6.82
N LEU A 106 8.41 17.81 5.93
CA LEU A 106 9.85 17.68 5.66
C LEU A 106 10.41 18.81 4.79
N ARG A 107 9.55 19.55 4.09
CA ARG A 107 9.94 20.69 3.24
C ARG A 107 9.83 22.05 3.94
N SER A 108 9.04 22.13 5.01
CA SER A 108 8.83 23.32 5.83
C SER A 108 9.96 23.53 6.82
#